data_AF-A0A2T5G4F6-F1
#
_entry.id   AF-A0A2T5G4F6-F1
#
_cell.length_a   1.000
_cell.length_b   1.000
_cell.length_c   1.000
_cell.angle_alpha   90.00
_cell.angle_beta   90.00
_cell.angle_gamma   90.00
#
_symmetry.space_group_name_H-M   'P 1'
#
loop_
_entity.id
_entity.type
_entity.pdbx_description
1 polymer ?
#
loop_
_entity_poly.entity_id
_entity_poly.type
_entity_poly.pdbx_seq_one_letter_code
_entity_poly.pdbx_strand_id
1 'polypeptide(L)'
;MSISADRGILSLGLAQSDPRLFAKKAKSRPNREQEGGGRRMTDQTAVQTTLPKIGDKAPYFEAMTTHGKKTLDDYKGKWLILFSHPADFTPVCTTEFMAFQEIYPELRKRNVELLGLSVDSVYSHIAWVRNIKERTGVQIEFPVIADLDMKVAHAYGMIMPQQSSTEAVRAVFFIDPEQVIRAIIYYPMSAGRNMDEILRLIDSLQTTDKYGTPTPANWRPGQAVIVPPPKTVEDAEKRVQEKDLEIVDWYLSKKNVNA
;
A
#
# COMPACT_ATOMS: atom_id res chain seq x y z
N MET A 1 59.51 9.76 16.81
CA MET A 1 60.02 8.53 16.14
C MET A 1 59.10 8.23 14.98
N SER A 2 59.60 8.42 13.75
CA SER A 2 58.90 8.22 12.49
C SER A 2 59.25 6.87 11.87
N ILE A 3 58.27 6.12 11.38
CA ILE A 3 58.42 5.03 10.37
C ILE A 3 57.08 4.95 9.62
N SER A 4 56.96 5.57 8.44
CA SER A 4 57.18 5.04 7.07
C SER A 4 55.88 4.54 6.43
N ALA A 5 55.41 5.28 5.43
CA ALA A 5 54.35 4.90 4.49
C ALA A 5 55.02 4.51 3.17
N ASP A 6 54.74 3.31 2.69
CA ASP A 6 55.37 2.75 1.49
C ASP A 6 54.61 3.18 0.22
N ARG A 7 55.38 3.62 -0.79
CA ARG A 7 54.91 4.09 -2.09
C ARG A 7 55.12 2.99 -3.12
N GLY A 8 54.07 2.58 -3.83
CA GLY A 8 54.15 1.78 -5.05
C GLY A 8 53.52 2.49 -6.24
N ILE A 9 54.35 3.06 -7.12
CA ILE A 9 53.97 3.63 -8.42
C ILE A 9 54.28 2.56 -9.49
N LEU A 10 53.31 2.25 -10.36
CA LEU A 10 53.59 1.67 -11.68
C LEU A 10 52.63 2.31 -12.70
N SER A 11 53.20 3.11 -13.60
CA SER A 11 52.58 3.60 -14.84
C SER A 11 53.15 2.79 -16.01
N LEU A 12 52.33 2.46 -17.01
CA LEU A 12 52.65 2.23 -18.44
C LEU A 12 51.36 1.65 -19.06
N GLY A 13 50.78 2.06 -20.18
CA GLY A 13 51.06 3.08 -21.19
C GLY A 13 49.87 3.04 -22.17
N LEU A 14 49.42 4.20 -22.64
CA LEU A 14 48.38 4.35 -23.65
C LEU A 14 48.96 4.05 -25.04
N ALA A 15 48.24 3.28 -25.86
CA ALA A 15 48.47 3.20 -27.30
C ALA A 15 47.13 3.32 -28.06
N GLN A 16 47.00 4.42 -28.80
CA GLN A 16 45.96 4.69 -29.80
C GLN A 16 46.42 4.15 -31.17
N SER A 17 45.49 3.66 -32.00
CA SER A 17 45.61 3.62 -33.48
C SER A 17 44.21 3.45 -34.10
N ASP A 18 43.60 4.55 -34.55
CA ASP A 18 43.46 5.11 -35.92
C ASP A 18 42.39 4.42 -36.82
N PRO A 19 41.25 5.09 -37.11
CA PRO A 19 40.18 4.62 -37.96
C PRO A 19 40.35 5.04 -39.43
N ARG A 20 40.53 4.07 -40.33
CA ARG A 20 40.09 4.08 -41.74
C ARG A 20 40.63 2.86 -42.47
N LEU A 21 39.79 1.90 -42.84
CA LEU A 21 40.10 1.00 -43.96
C LEU A 21 38.81 0.43 -44.61
N PHE A 22 38.63 0.80 -45.87
CA PHE A 22 37.83 0.19 -46.93
C PHE A 22 36.30 0.37 -46.97
N ALA A 23 35.89 1.38 -47.74
CA ALA A 23 34.70 1.34 -48.58
C ALA A 23 34.97 0.53 -49.87
N LYS A 24 34.08 -0.40 -50.23
CA LYS A 24 33.81 -0.80 -51.63
C LYS A 24 32.36 -1.27 -51.78
N LYS A 25 31.73 -0.79 -52.85
CA LYS A 25 30.29 -0.86 -53.17
C LYS A 25 30.01 -1.99 -54.18
N ALA A 26 28.77 -2.47 -54.13
CA ALA A 26 27.94 -3.09 -55.19
C ALA A 26 28.03 -4.61 -55.44
N LYS A 27 26.89 -5.31 -55.25
CA LYS A 27 25.95 -5.67 -56.35
C LYS A 27 24.66 -6.30 -55.79
N SER A 28 23.53 -5.88 -56.35
CA SER A 28 22.18 -6.41 -56.14
C SER A 28 21.99 -7.75 -56.86
N ARG A 29 21.16 -8.63 -56.29
CA ARG A 29 20.38 -9.71 -56.95
C ARG A 29 19.35 -10.32 -55.96
N PRO A 30 18.29 -11.00 -56.43
CA PRO A 30 16.90 -10.69 -56.07
C PRO A 30 16.29 -11.57 -54.96
N ASN A 31 15.10 -11.14 -54.54
CA ASN A 31 14.12 -11.79 -53.67
C ASN A 31 14.08 -13.32 -53.79
N ARG A 32 14.12 -13.98 -52.63
CA ARG A 32 13.58 -15.34 -52.47
C ARG A 32 12.56 -15.27 -51.34
N GLU A 33 11.29 -15.25 -51.73
CA GLU A 33 10.17 -15.50 -50.83
C GLU A 33 10.39 -16.87 -50.18
N GLN A 34 10.46 -16.89 -48.85
CA GLN A 34 10.19 -18.07 -48.05
C GLN A 34 9.01 -17.73 -47.16
N GLU A 35 7.83 -18.11 -47.63
CA GLU A 35 6.72 -18.45 -46.76
C GLU A 35 7.16 -19.62 -45.87
N GLY A 36 7.00 -19.46 -44.56
CA GLY A 36 7.40 -20.49 -43.61
C GLY A 36 7.08 -20.15 -42.18
N GLY A 37 5.91 -20.61 -41.72
CA GLY A 37 5.76 -21.14 -40.37
C GLY A 37 5.58 -20.11 -39.26
N GLY A 38 4.32 -19.91 -38.87
CA GLY A 38 3.97 -19.21 -37.65
C GLY A 38 4.68 -19.73 -36.41
N ARG A 39 5.29 -18.80 -35.67
CA ARG A 39 5.20 -18.75 -34.23
C ARG A 39 4.83 -17.32 -33.88
N ARG A 40 3.52 -17.07 -33.70
CA ARG A 40 3.11 -15.95 -32.85
C ARG A 40 3.69 -16.26 -31.48
N MET A 41 4.75 -15.54 -31.10
CA MET A 41 5.05 -15.36 -29.69
C MET A 41 3.74 -14.85 -29.08
N THR A 42 3.18 -15.63 -28.17
CA THR A 42 2.08 -15.16 -27.34
C THR A 42 2.59 -13.92 -26.63
N ASP A 43 2.08 -12.78 -27.06
CA ASP A 43 2.16 -11.53 -26.34
C ASP A 43 1.75 -11.85 -24.90
N GLN A 44 2.73 -11.89 -23.99
CA GLN A 44 2.46 -11.91 -22.58
C GLN A 44 1.79 -10.57 -22.33
N THR A 45 0.45 -10.57 -22.33
CA THR A 45 -0.32 -9.40 -21.92
C THR A 45 0.22 -9.01 -20.56
N ALA A 46 1.03 -7.96 -20.54
CA ALA A 46 1.49 -7.36 -19.30
C ALA A 46 0.23 -7.10 -18.50
N VAL A 47 0.11 -7.76 -17.34
CA VAL A 47 -0.97 -7.48 -16.41
C VAL A 47 -0.84 -6.00 -16.11
N GLN A 48 -1.72 -5.18 -16.68
CA GLN A 48 -1.76 -3.77 -16.35
C GLN A 48 -2.17 -3.70 -14.89
N THR A 49 -1.19 -3.50 -14.01
CA THR A 49 -1.40 -3.19 -12.61
C THR A 49 -2.11 -1.82 -12.55
N THR A 50 -3.44 -1.83 -12.51
CA THR A 50 -4.20 -0.60 -12.24
C THR A 50 -4.27 -0.40 -10.74
N LEU A 51 -3.87 0.78 -10.27
CA LEU A 51 -4.02 1.12 -8.85
C LEU A 51 -5.51 1.09 -8.47
N PRO A 52 -5.89 0.41 -7.38
CA PRO A 52 -7.24 0.50 -6.83
C PRO A 52 -7.59 1.96 -6.51
N LYS A 53 -8.87 2.30 -6.63
CA LYS A 53 -9.36 3.66 -6.40
C LYS A 53 -10.26 3.70 -5.17
N ILE A 54 -10.20 4.82 -4.46
CA ILE A 54 -11.16 5.13 -3.40
C ILE A 54 -12.56 5.23 -4.04
N GLY A 55 -13.54 4.55 -3.45
CA GLY A 55 -14.93 4.45 -3.93
C GLY A 55 -15.21 3.19 -4.76
N ASP A 56 -14.20 2.49 -5.26
CA ASP A 56 -14.39 1.22 -5.95
C ASP A 56 -14.55 0.06 -4.97
N LYS A 57 -15.22 -1.02 -5.40
CA LYS A 57 -15.19 -2.29 -4.68
C LYS A 57 -13.75 -2.80 -4.59
N ALA A 58 -13.38 -3.30 -3.41
CA ALA A 58 -12.08 -3.91 -3.21
C ALA A 58 -11.91 -5.14 -4.13
N PRO A 59 -10.75 -5.31 -4.80
CA PRO A 59 -10.49 -6.48 -5.61
C PRO A 59 -10.72 -7.77 -4.82
N TYR A 60 -11.53 -8.69 -5.36
CA TYR A 60 -11.80 -9.95 -4.68
C TYR A 60 -10.50 -10.76 -4.54
N PHE A 61 -10.30 -11.35 -3.36
CA PHE A 61 -9.24 -12.31 -3.12
C PHE A 61 -9.76 -13.57 -2.43
N GLU A 62 -9.05 -14.65 -2.69
CA GLU A 62 -9.14 -15.92 -1.98
C GLU A 62 -7.71 -16.41 -1.82
N ALA A 63 -7.21 -16.50 -0.58
CA ALA A 63 -5.80 -16.77 -0.34
C ALA A 63 -5.57 -17.63 0.90
N MET A 64 -4.45 -18.35 0.91
CA MET A 64 -3.98 -19.06 2.10
C MET A 64 -3.42 -18.05 3.09
N THR A 65 -3.76 -18.20 4.36
CA THR A 65 -3.24 -17.37 5.45
C THR A 65 -2.70 -18.23 6.59
N THR A 66 -2.02 -17.61 7.55
CA THR A 66 -1.65 -18.24 8.82
C THR A 66 -2.84 -18.83 9.59
N HIS A 67 -4.08 -18.38 9.32
CA HIS A 67 -5.30 -18.87 9.96
C HIS A 67 -6.16 -19.73 9.01
N GLY A 68 -5.51 -20.38 8.03
CA GLY A 68 -6.19 -21.12 6.97
C GLY A 68 -6.65 -20.23 5.83
N LYS A 69 -7.47 -20.77 4.94
CA LYS A 69 -7.97 -20.05 3.76
C LYS A 69 -8.88 -18.89 4.20
N LYS A 70 -8.67 -17.71 3.61
CA LYS A 70 -9.51 -16.53 3.79
C LYS A 70 -9.95 -15.96 2.44
N THR A 71 -11.12 -15.36 2.44
CA THR A 71 -11.70 -14.64 1.31
C THR A 71 -12.05 -13.21 1.71
N LEU A 72 -12.22 -12.32 0.73
CA LEU A 72 -12.73 -10.97 1.01
C LEU A 72 -14.12 -11.01 1.67
N ASP A 73 -14.91 -12.05 1.42
CA ASP A 73 -16.26 -12.22 1.95
C ASP A 73 -16.30 -12.54 3.45
N ASP A 74 -15.22 -13.09 4.01
CA ASP A 74 -15.10 -13.34 5.46
C ASP A 74 -15.14 -12.03 6.28
N TYR A 75 -14.98 -10.89 5.62
CA TYR A 75 -14.95 -9.56 6.22
C TYR A 75 -16.20 -8.72 5.91
N LYS A 76 -17.22 -9.27 5.22
CA LYS A 76 -18.50 -8.56 5.00
C LYS A 76 -19.13 -8.14 6.32
N GLY A 77 -19.66 -6.92 6.39
CA GLY A 77 -20.24 -6.37 7.61
C GLY A 77 -19.20 -5.89 8.64
N LYS A 78 -17.90 -5.95 8.30
CA LYS A 78 -16.79 -5.43 9.12
C LYS A 78 -15.90 -4.53 8.30
N TRP A 79 -15.23 -3.60 8.96
CA TRP A 79 -14.11 -2.91 8.34
C TRP A 79 -12.93 -3.88 8.24
N LEU A 80 -12.17 -3.79 7.16
CA LEU A 80 -10.93 -4.53 6.98
C LEU A 80 -9.79 -3.55 6.68
N ILE A 81 -8.73 -3.63 7.49
CA ILE A 81 -7.43 -3.07 7.16
C ILE A 81 -6.58 -4.18 6.55
N LEU A 82 -6.44 -4.15 5.23
CA LEU A 82 -5.51 -5.00 4.49
C LEU A 82 -4.20 -4.23 4.33
N PHE A 83 -3.10 -4.78 4.82
CA PHE A 83 -1.80 -4.12 4.75
C PHE A 83 -0.72 -5.09 4.30
N SER A 84 0.24 -4.58 3.52
CA SER A 84 1.36 -5.39 3.04
C SER A 84 2.67 -5.02 3.71
N HIS A 85 3.62 -5.95 3.68
CA HIS A 85 5.01 -5.72 4.06
C HIS A 85 5.96 -6.41 3.04
N PRO A 86 7.19 -5.90 2.88
CA PRO A 86 8.14 -6.46 1.91
C PRO A 86 8.44 -7.95 2.07
N ALA A 87 8.88 -8.34 3.27
CA ALA A 87 9.33 -9.69 3.57
C ALA A 87 9.30 -9.96 5.08
N ASP A 88 9.01 -11.21 5.43
CA ASP A 88 9.19 -11.75 6.77
C ASP A 88 10.66 -11.64 7.22
N PHE A 89 10.90 -11.74 8.53
CA PHE A 89 12.25 -11.67 9.11
C PHE A 89 13.04 -10.39 8.80
N THR A 90 12.35 -9.30 8.46
CA THR A 90 12.98 -7.98 8.28
C THR A 90 12.58 -7.03 9.41
N PRO A 91 13.49 -6.12 9.85
CA PRO A 91 13.32 -5.41 11.12
C PRO A 91 12.15 -4.42 11.12
N VAL A 92 12.01 -3.58 10.08
CA VAL A 92 10.90 -2.61 10.04
C VAL A 92 9.54 -3.32 10.02
N CYS A 93 9.41 -4.40 9.23
CA CYS A 93 8.19 -5.20 9.21
C CYS A 93 7.88 -5.81 10.58
N THR A 94 8.92 -6.25 11.30
CA THR A 94 8.77 -6.79 12.66
C THR A 94 8.25 -5.72 13.61
N THR A 95 8.79 -4.50 13.55
CA THR A 95 8.28 -3.38 14.38
C THR A 95 6.82 -3.04 14.07
N GLU A 96 6.43 -3.07 12.79
CA GLU A 96 5.05 -2.77 12.39
C GLU A 96 4.07 -3.85 12.82
N PHE A 97 4.42 -5.13 12.72
CA PHE A 97 3.55 -6.22 13.18
C PHE A 97 3.26 -6.14 14.68
N MET A 98 4.29 -5.82 15.48
CA MET A 98 4.10 -5.61 16.92
C MET A 98 3.22 -4.39 17.21
N ALA A 99 3.44 -3.28 16.49
CA ALA A 99 2.65 -2.05 16.68
C ALA A 99 1.20 -2.21 16.20
N PHE A 100 0.95 -2.96 15.12
CA PHE A 100 -0.41 -3.34 14.71
C PHE A 100 -1.08 -4.21 15.77
N GLN A 101 -0.36 -5.17 16.35
CA GLN A 101 -0.90 -6.01 17.41
C GLN A 101 -1.26 -5.19 18.66
N GLU A 102 -0.49 -4.15 18.98
CA GLU A 102 -0.78 -3.24 20.09
C GLU A 102 -2.10 -2.47 19.89
N ILE A 103 -2.37 -1.98 18.68
CA ILE A 103 -3.63 -1.28 18.39
C ILE A 103 -4.81 -2.22 18.03
N TYR A 104 -4.55 -3.51 17.82
CA TYR A 104 -5.56 -4.45 17.35
C TYR A 104 -6.78 -4.58 18.28
N PRO A 105 -6.65 -4.59 19.63
CA PRO A 105 -7.80 -4.53 20.52
C PRO A 105 -8.69 -3.29 20.31
N GLU A 106 -8.09 -2.13 20.03
CA GLU A 106 -8.83 -0.88 19.76
C GLU A 106 -9.54 -0.91 18.41
N LEU A 107 -8.92 -1.52 17.40
CA LEU A 107 -9.54 -1.77 16.10
C LEU A 107 -10.75 -2.71 16.22
N ARG A 108 -10.63 -3.79 16.99
CA ARG A 108 -11.75 -4.72 17.20
C ARG A 108 -12.94 -4.07 17.92
N LYS A 109 -12.71 -3.14 18.86
CA LYS A 109 -13.79 -2.34 19.48
C LYS A 109 -14.58 -1.52 18.45
N ARG A 110 -13.96 -1.19 17.32
CA ARG A 110 -14.55 -0.45 16.19
C ARG A 110 -15.08 -1.36 15.07
N ASN A 111 -15.18 -2.67 15.32
CA ASN A 111 -15.55 -3.67 14.30
C ASN A 111 -14.62 -3.64 13.07
N VAL A 112 -13.31 -3.48 13.32
CA VAL A 112 -12.25 -3.52 12.31
C VAL A 112 -11.37 -4.75 12.51
N GLU A 113 -11.12 -5.48 11.44
CA GLU A 113 -10.19 -6.60 11.38
C GLU A 113 -8.89 -6.22 10.67
N LEU A 114 -7.81 -6.92 11.00
CA LEU A 114 -6.51 -6.79 10.34
C LEU A 114 -6.23 -8.02 9.45
N LEU A 115 -5.59 -7.77 8.30
CA LEU A 115 -5.08 -8.80 7.42
C LEU A 115 -3.73 -8.34 6.86
N GLY A 116 -2.65 -9.02 7.26
CA GLY A 116 -1.32 -8.79 6.72
C GLY A 116 -1.13 -9.50 5.38
N LEU A 117 -0.12 -9.10 4.61
CA LEU A 117 0.24 -9.73 3.34
C LEU A 117 1.73 -9.55 3.04
N SER A 118 2.42 -10.63 2.66
CA SER A 118 3.64 -10.55 1.85
C SER A 118 3.64 -11.68 0.81
N VAL A 119 4.68 -11.70 -0.01
CA VAL A 119 4.89 -12.75 -1.01
C VAL A 119 5.53 -14.01 -0.43
N ASP A 120 5.79 -14.05 0.89
CA ASP A 120 6.41 -15.19 1.54
C ASP A 120 5.43 -16.37 1.65
N SER A 121 5.97 -17.56 1.88
CA SER A 121 5.13 -18.74 2.11
C SER A 121 4.45 -18.71 3.49
N VAL A 122 3.33 -19.44 3.62
CA VAL A 122 2.65 -19.59 4.91
C VAL A 122 3.56 -20.18 6.01
N TYR A 123 4.52 -21.04 5.62
CA TYR A 123 5.50 -21.60 6.56
C TYR A 123 6.45 -20.54 7.08
N SER A 124 6.86 -19.59 6.23
CA SER A 124 7.65 -18.43 6.65
C SER A 124 6.87 -17.59 7.65
N HIS A 125 5.61 -17.26 7.35
CA HIS A 125 4.80 -16.46 8.27
C HIS A 125 4.66 -17.14 9.63
N ILE A 126 4.36 -18.45 9.66
CA ILE A 126 4.25 -19.23 10.91
C ILE A 126 5.56 -19.20 11.69
N ALA A 127 6.70 -19.40 11.02
CA ALA A 127 8.00 -19.34 11.67
C ALA A 127 8.29 -17.93 12.22
N TRP A 128 7.94 -16.89 11.46
CA TRP A 128 8.19 -15.51 11.83
C TRP A 128 7.31 -15.03 12.99
N VAL A 129 6.00 -15.27 12.97
CA VAL A 129 5.12 -14.89 14.10
C VAL A 129 5.48 -15.64 15.39
N ARG A 130 5.92 -16.90 15.27
CA ARG A 130 6.47 -17.67 16.41
C ARG A 130 7.76 -17.05 16.91
N ASN A 131 8.65 -16.63 16.02
CA ASN A 131 9.89 -15.96 16.37
C ASN A 131 9.63 -14.62 17.08
N ILE A 132 8.69 -13.80 16.60
CA ILE A 132 8.28 -12.57 17.29
C ILE A 132 7.86 -12.88 18.72
N LYS A 133 6.93 -13.84 18.89
CA LYS A 133 6.46 -14.24 20.23
C LYS A 133 7.59 -14.73 21.14
N GLU A 134 8.50 -15.56 20.62
CA GLU A 134 9.63 -16.09 21.39
C GLU A 134 10.62 -14.99 21.81
N ARG A 135 10.88 -14.02 20.94
CA ARG A 135 11.91 -12.99 21.15
C ARG A 135 11.41 -11.74 21.87
N THR A 136 10.13 -11.41 21.74
CA THR A 136 9.57 -10.14 22.25
C THR A 136 8.39 -10.34 23.20
N GLY A 137 7.82 -11.56 23.26
CA GLY A 137 6.61 -11.85 24.04
C GLY A 137 5.31 -11.41 23.36
N VAL A 138 5.36 -10.70 22.23
CA VAL A 138 4.17 -10.22 21.51
C VAL A 138 3.60 -11.35 20.65
N GLN A 139 2.34 -11.72 20.89
CA GLN A 139 1.63 -12.70 20.07
C GLN A 139 0.82 -11.99 18.99
N ILE A 140 1.13 -12.27 17.72
CA ILE A 140 0.36 -11.79 16.58
C ILE A 140 -0.94 -12.60 16.45
N GLU A 141 -2.09 -11.93 16.53
CA GLU A 141 -3.43 -12.53 16.56
C GLU A 141 -4.22 -12.34 15.26
N PHE A 142 -3.70 -11.61 14.29
CA PHE A 142 -4.33 -11.40 12.99
C PHE A 142 -3.68 -12.28 11.90
N PRO A 143 -4.45 -12.71 10.89
CA PRO A 143 -3.95 -13.51 9.78
C PRO A 143 -2.99 -12.75 8.87
N VAL A 144 -2.08 -13.50 8.22
CA VAL A 144 -1.17 -13.01 7.16
C VAL A 144 -1.38 -13.84 5.91
N ILE A 145 -1.72 -13.19 4.79
CA ILE A 145 -1.80 -13.80 3.45
C ILE A 145 -0.41 -14.19 2.97
N ALA A 146 -0.28 -15.44 2.52
CA ALA A 146 0.86 -15.93 1.76
C ALA A 146 0.59 -15.79 0.25
N ASP A 147 1.07 -14.72 -0.37
CA ASP A 147 0.81 -14.36 -1.77
C ASP A 147 1.97 -14.75 -2.69
N LEU A 148 2.35 -16.03 -2.69
CA LEU A 148 3.52 -16.56 -3.42
C LEU A 148 3.49 -16.28 -4.93
N ASP A 149 2.31 -16.19 -5.53
CA ASP A 149 2.12 -15.90 -6.96
C ASP A 149 1.81 -14.41 -7.24
N MET A 150 1.91 -13.57 -6.20
CA MET A 150 1.77 -12.11 -6.25
C MET A 150 0.41 -11.63 -6.76
N LYS A 151 -0.61 -12.50 -6.85
CA LYS A 151 -1.90 -12.15 -7.43
C LYS A 151 -2.61 -11.07 -6.64
N VAL A 152 -2.63 -11.20 -5.31
CA VAL A 152 -3.30 -10.22 -4.45
C VAL A 152 -2.50 -8.92 -4.45
N ALA A 153 -1.17 -9.00 -4.36
CA ALA A 153 -0.28 -7.84 -4.42
C ALA A 153 -0.44 -7.07 -5.73
N HIS A 154 -0.56 -7.75 -6.87
CA HIS A 154 -0.83 -7.10 -8.16
C HIS A 154 -2.23 -6.50 -8.23
N ALA A 155 -3.27 -7.23 -7.80
CA ALA A 155 -4.64 -6.74 -7.80
C ALA A 155 -4.81 -5.46 -6.95
N TYR A 156 -4.04 -5.37 -5.86
CA TYR A 156 -4.03 -4.20 -4.99
C TYR A 156 -2.93 -3.19 -5.31
N GLY A 157 -2.14 -3.35 -6.37
CA GLY A 157 -1.10 -2.36 -6.73
C GLY A 157 0.03 -2.23 -5.70
N MET A 158 0.30 -3.29 -4.94
CA MET A 158 1.33 -3.34 -3.90
C MET A 158 2.74 -3.59 -4.47
N ILE A 159 2.86 -4.03 -5.72
CA ILE A 159 4.15 -4.21 -6.40
C ILE A 159 4.52 -2.93 -7.15
N MET A 160 5.52 -2.21 -6.66
CA MET A 160 6.04 -0.99 -7.27
C MET A 160 7.43 -1.25 -7.85
N PRO A 161 7.59 -1.41 -9.18
CA PRO A 161 8.84 -1.88 -9.79
C PRO A 161 10.08 -1.01 -9.50
N GLN A 162 9.90 0.27 -9.21
CA GLN A 162 11.00 1.17 -8.81
C GLN A 162 11.43 0.99 -7.34
N GLN A 163 10.69 0.22 -6.55
CA GLN A 163 11.06 -0.20 -5.19
C GLN A 163 11.55 -1.65 -5.18
N SER A 164 10.73 -2.56 -5.72
CA SER A 164 11.04 -3.98 -5.87
C SER A 164 10.09 -4.61 -6.89
N SER A 165 10.58 -5.56 -7.68
CA SER A 165 9.74 -6.36 -8.59
C SER A 165 9.26 -7.67 -7.97
N THR A 166 9.70 -7.98 -6.75
CA THR A 166 9.44 -9.27 -6.07
C THR A 166 8.91 -9.09 -4.66
N GLU A 167 8.84 -7.87 -4.13
CA GLU A 167 8.36 -7.60 -2.77
C GLU A 167 7.28 -6.52 -2.82
N ALA A 168 6.29 -6.65 -1.93
CA ALA A 168 5.27 -5.63 -1.77
C ALA A 168 5.83 -4.38 -1.06
N VAL A 169 5.40 -3.19 -1.47
CA VAL A 169 5.62 -1.98 -0.66
C VAL A 169 4.77 -2.01 0.60
N ARG A 170 4.91 -1.01 1.47
CA ARG A 170 4.12 -0.90 2.70
C ARG A 170 2.78 -0.22 2.42
N ALA A 171 1.88 -0.92 1.74
CA ALA A 171 0.54 -0.44 1.44
C ALA A 171 -0.43 -0.69 2.63
N VAL A 172 -1.46 0.15 2.74
CA VAL A 172 -2.57 -0.01 3.68
C VAL A 172 -3.86 0.36 2.95
N PHE A 173 -4.84 -0.53 2.97
CA PHE A 173 -6.17 -0.36 2.42
C PHE A 173 -7.19 -0.36 3.54
N PHE A 174 -8.04 0.66 3.56
CA PHE A 174 -9.17 0.78 4.47
C PHE A 174 -10.40 0.38 3.68
N ILE A 175 -10.96 -0.79 3.98
CA ILE A 175 -12.10 -1.37 3.28
C ILE A 175 -13.29 -1.37 4.24
N ASP A 176 -14.43 -0.83 3.80
CA ASP A 176 -15.62 -0.72 4.64
C ASP A 176 -16.48 -2.01 4.67
N PRO A 177 -17.53 -2.07 5.51
CA PRO A 177 -18.42 -3.23 5.64
C PRO A 177 -19.08 -3.67 4.32
N GLU A 178 -19.24 -2.74 3.38
CA GLU A 178 -19.76 -2.94 2.04
C GLU A 178 -18.67 -3.35 1.04
N GLN A 179 -17.43 -3.60 1.49
CA GLN A 179 -16.28 -3.97 0.69
C GLN A 179 -15.85 -2.87 -0.30
N VAL A 180 -16.04 -1.59 0.04
CA VAL A 180 -15.59 -0.43 -0.73
C VAL A 180 -14.26 0.08 -0.17
N ILE A 181 -13.32 0.45 -1.03
CA ILE A 181 -12.06 1.08 -0.62
C ILE A 181 -12.32 2.53 -0.22
N ARG A 182 -11.97 2.90 1.01
CA ARG A 182 -12.23 4.22 1.60
C ARG A 182 -11.00 5.08 1.74
N ALA A 183 -9.84 4.45 1.91
CA ALA A 183 -8.56 5.12 1.88
C ALA A 183 -7.46 4.13 1.48
N ILE A 184 -6.38 4.68 0.93
CA ILE A 184 -5.18 3.93 0.55
C ILE A 184 -3.97 4.74 0.97
N ILE A 185 -3.00 4.08 1.59
CA ILE A 185 -1.73 4.70 1.99
C ILE A 185 -0.59 3.82 1.46
N TYR A 186 0.39 4.43 0.80
CA TYR A 186 1.61 3.74 0.34
C TYR A 186 2.84 4.36 1.01
N TYR A 187 3.54 3.55 1.80
CA TYR A 187 4.85 3.88 2.33
C TYR A 187 5.94 3.17 1.51
N PRO A 188 7.12 3.79 1.29
CA PRO A 188 8.26 3.09 0.73
C PRO A 188 8.77 2.02 1.70
N MET A 189 9.61 1.11 1.21
CA MET A 189 10.17 0.03 2.04
C MET A 189 10.99 0.56 3.24
N SER A 190 11.55 1.76 3.13
CA SER A 190 12.43 2.40 4.12
C SER A 190 11.71 3.04 5.31
N ALA A 191 10.39 3.28 5.24
CA ALA A 191 9.67 4.03 6.25
C ALA A 191 8.59 3.18 6.93
N GLY A 192 8.69 3.00 8.25
CA GLY A 192 7.63 2.39 9.05
C GLY A 192 6.37 3.27 9.11
N ARG A 193 5.20 2.63 9.15
CA ARG A 193 3.89 3.29 9.21
C ARG A 193 3.56 3.82 10.60
N ASN A 194 2.70 4.83 10.64
CA ASN A 194 2.21 5.42 11.88
C ASN A 194 0.86 4.79 12.28
N MET A 195 0.84 4.03 13.37
CA MET A 195 -0.36 3.35 13.88
C MET A 195 -1.43 4.32 14.40
N ASP A 196 -1.03 5.49 14.91
CA ASP A 196 -1.98 6.52 15.36
C ASP A 196 -2.81 7.05 14.18
N GLU A 197 -2.19 7.21 13.02
CA GLU A 197 -2.92 7.66 11.82
C GLU A 197 -3.87 6.58 11.32
N ILE A 198 -3.47 5.32 11.38
CA ILE A 198 -4.35 4.21 11.00
C ILE A 198 -5.61 4.20 11.88
N LEU A 199 -5.44 4.32 13.20
CA LEU A 199 -6.58 4.36 14.13
C LEU A 199 -7.42 5.62 13.94
N ARG A 200 -6.79 6.79 13.82
CA ARG A 200 -7.47 8.09 13.61
C ARG A 200 -8.27 8.11 12.30
N LEU A 201 -7.75 7.50 11.23
CA LEU A 201 -8.43 7.47 9.95
C LEU A 201 -9.66 6.56 10.00
N ILE A 202 -9.61 5.42 10.69
CA ILE A 202 -10.82 4.61 10.98
C ILE A 202 -11.86 5.45 11.72
N ASP A 203 -11.46 6.14 12.80
CA ASP A 203 -12.36 6.97 13.59
C ASP A 203 -13.03 8.05 12.73
N SER A 204 -12.25 8.70 11.87
CA SER A 204 -12.72 9.73 10.94
C SER A 204 -13.72 9.18 9.91
N LEU A 205 -13.40 8.03 9.31
CA LEU A 205 -14.26 7.39 8.30
C LEU A 205 -15.58 6.91 8.91
N GLN A 206 -15.53 6.22 10.06
CA GLN A 206 -16.73 5.74 10.74
C GLN A 206 -17.61 6.90 11.28
N THR A 207 -16.98 7.98 11.75
CA THR A 207 -17.69 9.21 12.14
C THR A 207 -18.40 9.83 10.94
N THR A 208 -17.72 9.90 9.79
CA THR A 208 -18.30 10.43 8.55
C THR A 208 -19.50 9.59 8.11
N ASP A 209 -19.40 8.26 8.16
CA ASP A 209 -20.50 7.36 7.78
C ASP A 209 -21.70 7.48 8.71
N LYS A 210 -21.45 7.59 10.02
CA LYS A 210 -22.49 7.69 11.04
C LYS A 210 -23.24 9.03 11.01
N TYR A 211 -22.53 10.14 10.77
CA TYR A 211 -23.09 11.48 10.92
C TYR A 211 -23.29 12.24 9.60
N GLY A 212 -22.81 11.71 8.47
CA GLY A 212 -22.89 12.36 7.17
C GLY A 212 -22.07 13.65 7.07
N THR A 213 -21.01 13.75 7.87
CA THR A 213 -20.23 14.99 8.05
C THR A 213 -18.74 14.76 7.84
N PRO A 214 -18.07 15.55 7.00
CA PRO A 214 -16.61 15.48 6.87
C PRO A 214 -15.89 15.85 8.17
N THR A 215 -14.73 15.27 8.40
CA THR A 215 -13.85 15.65 9.52
C THR A 215 -12.77 16.64 9.05
N PRO A 216 -12.46 17.70 9.81
CA PRO A 216 -11.40 18.65 9.44
C PRO A 216 -9.99 18.04 9.49
N ALA A 217 -9.00 18.79 9.03
CA ALA A 217 -7.59 18.40 9.13
C ALA A 217 -7.18 18.17 10.60
N ASN A 218 -6.38 17.12 10.83
CA ASN A 218 -5.91 16.69 12.17
C ASN A 218 -7.03 16.33 13.16
N TRP A 219 -8.26 16.09 12.68
CA TRP A 219 -9.39 15.77 13.52
C TRP A 219 -9.19 14.49 14.34
N ARG A 220 -9.63 14.52 15.60
CA ARG A 220 -9.72 13.39 16.52
C ARG A 220 -11.13 13.29 17.13
N PRO A 221 -11.56 12.09 17.60
CA PRO A 221 -12.81 11.93 18.34
C PRO A 221 -13.01 12.98 19.44
N GLY A 222 -14.24 13.45 19.59
CA GLY A 222 -14.61 14.55 20.50
C GLY A 222 -14.40 15.96 19.95
N GLN A 223 -13.75 16.13 18.78
CA GLN A 223 -13.64 17.44 18.12
C GLN A 223 -14.81 17.68 17.16
N ALA A 224 -15.11 18.96 16.90
CA ALA A 224 -16.17 19.35 15.98
C ALA A 224 -15.89 18.87 14.54
N VAL A 225 -16.95 18.43 13.86
CA VAL A 225 -16.94 18.02 12.45
C VAL A 225 -17.40 19.17 11.55
N ILE A 226 -17.08 19.09 10.25
CA ILE A 226 -17.53 20.06 9.25
C ILE A 226 -18.99 19.78 8.89
N VAL A 227 -19.80 20.83 8.83
CA VAL A 227 -21.12 20.77 8.20
C VAL A 227 -20.95 20.94 6.69
N PRO A 228 -21.49 20.04 5.85
CA PRO A 228 -21.40 20.20 4.40
C PRO A 228 -21.82 21.59 3.93
N PRO A 229 -21.08 22.21 3.00
CA PRO A 229 -21.38 23.55 2.56
C PRO A 229 -22.71 23.59 1.79
N PRO A 230 -23.51 24.65 1.96
CA PRO A 230 -24.66 24.93 1.13
C PRO A 230 -24.32 24.91 -0.37
N LYS A 231 -25.27 24.48 -1.21
CA LYS A 231 -25.10 24.44 -2.68
C LYS A 231 -25.86 25.55 -3.41
N THR A 232 -26.60 26.37 -2.68
CA THR A 232 -27.39 27.47 -3.22
C THR A 232 -27.16 28.73 -2.38
N VAL A 233 -27.38 29.90 -2.99
CA VAL A 233 -27.30 31.19 -2.28
C VAL A 233 -28.34 31.24 -1.17
N GLU A 234 -29.55 30.75 -1.42
CA GLU A 234 -30.61 30.72 -0.42
C GLU A 234 -30.22 29.89 0.82
N ASP A 235 -29.62 28.71 0.62
CA ASP A 235 -29.17 27.87 1.73
C ASP A 235 -27.96 28.47 2.46
N ALA A 236 -27.12 29.24 1.77
CA ALA A 236 -26.03 29.98 2.40
C ALA A 236 -26.56 31.10 3.31
N GLU A 237 -27.60 31.83 2.87
CA GLU A 237 -28.28 32.84 3.69
C GLU A 237 -29.00 32.21 4.90
N LYS A 238 -29.57 31.01 4.76
CA LYS A 238 -30.13 30.26 5.88
C LYS A 238 -29.03 29.83 6.87
N ARG A 239 -27.90 29.35 6.36
CA ARG A 239 -26.78 28.83 7.18
C ARG A 239 -26.28 29.87 8.17
N VAL A 240 -26.06 31.11 7.74
CA VAL A 240 -25.51 32.16 8.62
C VAL A 240 -26.45 32.55 9.77
N GLN A 241 -27.71 32.11 9.75
CA GLN A 241 -28.70 32.33 10.81
C GLN A 241 -28.81 31.14 11.78
N GLU A 242 -28.14 30.01 11.52
CA GLU A 242 -28.15 28.83 12.40
C GLU A 242 -27.37 29.13 13.70
N LYS A 243 -27.97 28.82 14.86
CA LYS A 243 -27.41 29.19 16.18
C LYS A 243 -26.68 28.05 16.90
N ASP A 244 -26.87 26.83 16.43
CA ASP A 244 -26.30 25.60 16.97
C ASP A 244 -24.96 25.21 16.32
N LEU A 245 -24.46 26.04 15.40
CA LEU A 245 -23.22 25.84 14.69
C LEU A 245 -22.12 26.82 15.12
N GLU A 246 -20.88 26.36 15.11
CA GLU A 246 -19.71 27.25 15.07
C GLU A 246 -19.54 27.73 13.63
N ILE A 247 -19.98 28.94 13.34
CA ILE A 247 -19.95 29.53 12.00
C ILE A 247 -18.80 30.53 11.91
N VAL A 248 -17.78 30.19 11.13
CA VAL A 248 -16.76 31.17 10.70
C VAL A 248 -17.24 31.87 9.43
N ASP A 249 -17.83 31.09 8.51
CA ASP A 249 -18.48 31.56 7.29
C ASP A 249 -19.56 30.55 6.85
N TRP A 250 -20.42 30.90 5.90
CA TRP A 250 -21.52 30.05 5.40
C TRP A 250 -21.04 28.69 4.87
N TYR A 251 -19.83 28.62 4.31
CA TYR A 251 -19.23 27.37 3.83
C TYR A 251 -18.33 26.70 4.88
N LEU A 252 -17.95 27.41 5.94
CA LEU A 252 -17.05 26.96 7.00
C LEU A 252 -17.79 26.99 8.33
N SER A 253 -18.66 26.01 8.50
CA SER A 253 -19.43 25.81 9.72
C SER A 253 -19.09 24.45 10.34
N LYS A 254 -19.05 24.37 11.65
CA LYS A 254 -18.80 23.14 12.39
C LYS A 254 -19.92 22.84 13.38
N LYS A 255 -20.05 21.57 13.72
CA LYS A 255 -20.90 21.10 14.82
C LYS A 255 -20.21 20.04 15.64
N ASN A 256 -20.59 19.93 16.91
CA ASN A 256 -20.19 18.82 17.74
C ASN A 256 -21.07 17.60 17.43
N VAL A 257 -20.46 16.41 17.45
CA VAL A 257 -21.15 15.13 17.35
C VAL A 257 -20.69 14.24 18.50
N ASN A 258 -21.55 13.35 18.97
CA ASN A 258 -21.19 12.38 20.01
C ASN A 258 -20.40 11.22 19.38
N ALA A 259 -19.23 11.53 18.81
CA ALA A 259 -18.29 10.54 18.27
C ALA A 259 -17.55 9.83 19.41
#